data_AF-A0A4Q5R037-F1
#
_entry.id   AF-A0A4Q5R037-F1
#
_cell.length_a   1.000
_cell.length_b   1.000
_cell.length_c   1.000
_cell.angle_alpha   90.00
_cell.angle_beta   90.00
_cell.angle_gamma   90.00
#
_symmetry.space_group_name_H-M   'P 1'
#
loop_
_entity.id
_entity.type
_entity.pdbx_description
1 polymer ?
#
loop_
_entity_poly.entity_id
_entity_poly.type
_entity_poly.pdbx_seq_one_letter_code
_entity_poly.pdbx_strand_id
1 'polypeptide(L)'
;MKNKLFLILSVLATLQLTAQKSGSFNGLEMNMGNIFRLSDAKTRSISPESFTGEPGKGGMTTLEQGNARNAARELGQGWKVNPYVHIEPGKTFTLAEIDGSGAIQHIW
;
A
#
# COMPACT_ATOMS: atom_id res chain seq x y z
N MET A 1 42.45 1.34 35.64
CA MET A 1 41.49 0.22 35.45
C MET A 1 40.04 0.67 35.47
N LYS A 2 39.62 1.48 36.45
CA LYS A 2 38.24 2.02 36.57
C LYS A 2 37.74 2.75 35.31
N ASN A 3 38.56 3.58 34.68
CA ASN A 3 38.17 4.34 33.48
C ASN A 3 37.99 3.46 32.24
N LYS A 4 38.79 2.40 32.09
CA LYS A 4 38.63 1.42 30.99
C LYS A 4 37.37 0.57 31.19
N LEU A 5 37.07 0.21 32.44
CA LEU A 5 35.85 -0.51 32.80
C LEU A 5 34.59 0.34 32.53
N PHE A 6 34.63 1.64 32.86
CA PHE A 6 33.54 2.57 32.60
C PHE A 6 33.27 2.75 31.10
N LEU A 7 34.34 2.82 30.29
CA LEU A 7 34.23 2.92 28.83
C LEU A 7 33.66 1.63 28.20
N ILE A 8 34.03 0.46 28.72
CA ILE A 8 33.50 -0.82 28.25
C ILE A 8 32.02 -0.95 28.60
N LEU A 9 31.63 -0.55 29.82
CA LEU A 9 30.22 -0.54 30.25
C LEU A 9 29.37 0.45 29.45
N SER A 10 29.89 1.62 29.08
CA SER A 10 29.16 2.58 28.25
C SER A 10 28.96 2.08 26.82
N VAL A 11 29.98 1.45 26.22
CA VAL A 11 29.86 0.81 24.89
C VAL A 11 28.85 -0.34 24.91
N LEU A 12 28.90 -1.21 25.92
CA LEU A 12 27.94 -2.31 26.10
C LEU A 12 26.49 -1.80 26.29
N ALA A 13 26.31 -0.69 27.02
CA ALA A 13 25.00 -0.06 27.18
C ALA A 13 24.46 0.52 25.86
N THR A 14 25.32 1.08 25.00
CA THR A 14 24.89 1.60 23.69
C THR A 14 24.53 0.51 22.67
N LEU A 15 25.15 -0.68 22.77
CA LEU A 15 24.82 -1.84 21.92
C LEU A 15 23.43 -2.41 22.22
N GLN A 16 22.95 -2.29 23.47
CA GLN A 16 21.60 -2.72 23.86
C GLN A 16 20.50 -1.83 23.25
N LEU A 17 20.77 -0.53 23.05
CA LEU A 17 19.81 0.42 22.47
C LEU A 17 19.54 0.14 20.98
N THR A 18 20.53 -0.38 20.24
CA THR A 18 20.35 -0.76 18.83
C THR A 18 19.65 -2.10 18.66
N ALA A 19 19.75 -3.00 19.64
CA ALA A 19 19.12 -4.32 19.61
C ALA A 19 17.61 -4.28 19.93
N GLN A 20 17.15 -3.25 20.62
CA GLN A 20 15.73 -3.06 21.00
C GLN A 20 14.85 -2.45 19.90
N LYS A 21 15.35 -2.29 18.66
CA LYS A 21 14.47 -2.05 17.52
C LYS A 21 13.71 -3.35 17.22
N SER A 22 12.66 -3.60 18.01
CA SER A 22 11.63 -4.59 17.72
C SER A 22 11.28 -4.43 16.25
N GLY A 23 11.43 -5.48 15.45
CA GLY A 23 11.29 -5.40 13.99
C GLY A 23 10.05 -4.60 13.63
N SER A 24 10.21 -3.57 12.79
CA SER A 24 9.10 -2.70 12.37
C SER A 24 7.94 -3.61 11.92
N PHE A 25 6.75 -3.33 12.42
CA PHE A 25 5.59 -4.12 12.06
C PHE A 25 5.35 -3.95 10.55
N ASN A 26 5.31 -5.04 9.80
CA ASN A 26 5.18 -4.99 8.34
C ASN A 26 3.72 -4.75 7.87
N GLY A 27 2.74 -4.75 8.77
CA GLY A 27 1.33 -4.54 8.44
C GLY A 27 0.59 -5.81 7.96
N LEU A 28 1.22 -6.98 8.03
CA LEU A 28 0.60 -8.28 7.71
C LEU A 28 0.10 -8.99 8.98
N GLU A 29 -0.66 -10.08 8.80
CA GLU A 29 -1.24 -10.87 9.92
C GLU A 29 -2.07 -10.02 10.90
N MET A 30 -2.81 -9.06 10.36
CA MET A 30 -3.66 -8.14 11.13
C MET A 30 -4.77 -8.91 11.87
N ASN A 31 -4.89 -8.65 13.17
CA ASN A 31 -5.91 -9.21 14.04
C ASN A 31 -6.20 -8.24 15.21
N MET A 32 -7.18 -8.60 16.05
CA MET A 32 -7.58 -7.70 17.14
C MET A 32 -6.50 -7.46 18.19
N GLY A 33 -5.56 -8.39 18.36
CA GLY A 33 -4.44 -8.25 19.28
C GLY A 33 -3.30 -7.35 18.77
N ASN A 34 -3.30 -6.96 17.49
CA ASN A 34 -2.21 -6.15 16.92
C ASN A 34 -2.65 -4.94 16.07
N ILE A 35 -3.96 -4.65 15.98
CA ILE A 35 -4.50 -3.54 15.16
C ILE A 35 -3.95 -2.15 15.56
N PHE A 36 -3.49 -1.99 16.79
CA PHE A 36 -2.92 -0.72 17.29
C PHE A 36 -1.49 -0.45 16.82
N ARG A 37 -0.82 -1.43 16.18
CA ARG A 37 0.58 -1.29 15.75
C ARG A 37 0.67 -0.45 14.49
N LEU A 38 1.62 0.47 14.46
CA LEU A 38 1.94 1.25 13.27
C LEU A 38 2.91 0.47 12.37
N SER A 39 2.69 0.58 11.06
CA SER A 39 3.52 -0.01 10.01
C SER A 39 3.97 1.08 9.03
N ASP A 40 5.18 0.94 8.50
CA ASP A 40 5.71 1.80 7.44
C ASP A 40 5.21 1.39 6.04
N ALA A 41 4.44 0.30 5.96
CA ALA A 41 3.88 -0.22 4.72
C ALA A 41 3.02 0.83 3.99
N LYS A 42 3.01 0.74 2.66
CA LYS A 42 2.30 1.68 1.80
C LYS A 42 1.13 0.97 1.14
N THR A 43 -0.09 1.35 1.52
CA THR A 43 -1.31 0.84 0.89
C THR A 43 -1.47 1.38 -0.52
N ARG A 44 -1.93 0.52 -1.43
CA ARG A 44 -2.26 0.83 -2.82
C ARG A 44 -3.64 0.26 -3.13
N SER A 45 -4.36 0.89 -4.05
CA SER A 45 -5.67 0.39 -4.50
C SER A 45 -5.68 0.33 -6.01
N ILE A 46 -5.66 -0.90 -6.53
CA ILE A 46 -5.67 -1.18 -7.96
C ILE A 46 -7.12 -1.38 -8.39
N SER A 47 -7.51 -0.73 -9.49
CA SER A 47 -8.83 -0.92 -10.07
C SER A 47 -8.84 -0.53 -11.55
N PRO A 48 -9.97 -0.72 -12.25
CA PRO A 48 -10.11 -0.31 -13.66
C PRO A 48 -9.84 1.16 -13.98
N GLU A 49 -9.71 2.03 -12.98
CA GLU A 49 -9.37 3.46 -13.12
C GLU A 49 -8.00 3.83 -12.52
N SER A 50 -7.29 2.87 -11.93
CA SER A 50 -5.99 3.08 -11.27
C SER A 50 -5.17 1.79 -11.32
N PHE A 51 -4.51 1.53 -12.44
CA PHE A 51 -3.76 0.27 -12.67
C PHE A 51 -2.45 0.20 -11.87
N THR A 52 -1.81 1.34 -11.58
CA THR A 52 -0.58 1.42 -10.78
C THR A 52 -0.85 1.47 -9.27
N GLY A 53 -2.09 1.76 -8.88
CA GLY A 53 -2.49 1.90 -7.48
C GLY A 53 -1.93 3.14 -6.77
N GLU A 54 -1.40 4.12 -7.51
CA GLU A 54 -0.84 5.37 -6.97
C GLU A 54 -1.81 6.12 -6.05
N PRO A 55 -1.30 6.75 -4.97
CA PRO A 55 -2.14 7.55 -4.07
C PRO A 55 -2.91 8.64 -4.80
N GLY A 56 -4.21 8.76 -4.50
CA GLY A 56 -5.08 9.80 -5.07
C GLY A 56 -5.47 9.60 -6.54
N LYS A 57 -5.22 8.42 -7.13
CA LYS A 57 -5.61 8.12 -8.51
C LYS A 57 -6.97 7.44 -8.66
N GLY A 58 -7.60 7.01 -7.58
CA GLY A 58 -8.98 6.51 -7.61
C GLY A 58 -9.98 7.63 -7.98
N GLY A 59 -11.02 7.30 -8.74
CA GLY A 59 -12.05 8.26 -9.17
C GLY A 59 -11.57 9.33 -10.17
N MET A 60 -10.35 9.25 -10.69
CA MET A 60 -9.79 10.32 -11.52
C MET A 60 -10.24 10.27 -12.99
N THR A 61 -11.00 9.26 -13.40
CA THR A 61 -11.48 9.15 -14.78
C THR A 61 -12.58 10.18 -15.07
N THR A 62 -12.46 10.92 -16.17
CA THR A 62 -13.48 11.90 -16.59
C THR A 62 -14.63 11.23 -17.36
N LEU A 63 -15.74 11.95 -17.53
CA LEU A 63 -16.89 11.45 -18.30
C LEU A 63 -16.55 11.20 -19.77
N GLU A 64 -15.60 11.94 -20.33
CA GLU A 64 -15.17 11.77 -21.72
C GLU A 64 -14.44 10.44 -21.93
N GLN A 65 -13.71 9.97 -20.90
CA GLN A 65 -12.81 8.82 -20.97
C GLN A 65 -13.39 7.54 -20.36
N GLY A 66 -14.35 7.64 -19.44
CA GLY A 66 -14.86 6.48 -18.72
C GLY A 66 -15.93 5.68 -19.48
N ASN A 67 -15.86 4.36 -19.37
CA ASN A 67 -16.79 3.46 -20.07
C ASN A 67 -18.21 3.45 -19.47
N ALA A 68 -18.40 3.88 -18.23
CA ALA A 68 -19.70 3.99 -17.58
C ALA A 68 -20.21 5.44 -17.48
N ARG A 69 -19.69 6.35 -18.32
CA ARG A 69 -20.01 7.79 -18.31
C ARG A 69 -21.50 8.13 -18.26
N ASN A 70 -22.35 7.38 -18.95
CA ASN A 70 -23.79 7.67 -18.98
C ASN A 70 -24.47 7.44 -17.62
N ALA A 71 -24.00 6.42 -16.88
CA ALA A 71 -24.46 6.14 -15.53
C ALA A 71 -23.88 7.14 -14.52
N ALA A 72 -22.66 7.62 -14.76
CA ALA A 72 -21.98 8.60 -13.91
C ALA A 72 -22.21 10.08 -14.29
N ARG A 73 -23.09 10.36 -15.26
CA ARG A 73 -23.23 11.69 -15.91
C ARG A 73 -23.50 12.86 -14.96
N GLU A 74 -24.12 12.60 -13.80
CA GLU A 74 -24.46 13.61 -12.78
C GLU A 74 -23.40 13.71 -11.66
N LEU A 75 -22.40 12.82 -11.68
CA LEU A 75 -21.39 12.66 -10.65
C LEU A 75 -20.00 13.07 -11.15
N GLY A 76 -19.60 12.53 -12.30
CA GLY A 76 -18.33 12.87 -12.96
C GLY A 76 -17.07 12.45 -12.20
N GLN A 77 -15.97 13.15 -12.47
CA GLN A 77 -14.66 12.90 -11.85
C GLN A 77 -14.76 13.07 -10.32
N GLY A 78 -14.08 12.19 -9.59
CA GLY A 78 -14.22 11.98 -8.15
C GLY A 78 -15.10 10.77 -7.80
N TRP A 79 -15.89 10.27 -8.76
CA TRP A 79 -16.69 9.05 -8.64
C TRP A 79 -16.18 7.94 -9.56
N LYS A 80 -16.77 6.74 -9.44
CA LYS A 80 -16.42 5.55 -10.22
C LYS A 80 -16.94 5.63 -11.67
N VAL A 81 -16.36 6.52 -12.48
CA VAL A 81 -16.76 6.71 -13.89
C VAL A 81 -16.30 5.54 -14.78
N ASN A 82 -15.26 4.80 -14.34
CA ASN A 82 -14.71 3.64 -15.06
C ASN A 82 -14.63 2.39 -14.15
N PRO A 83 -15.73 1.65 -13.96
CA PRO A 83 -15.80 0.54 -13.00
C PRO A 83 -15.28 -0.81 -13.52
N TYR A 84 -15.08 -0.97 -14.83
CA TYR A 84 -14.61 -2.23 -15.44
C TYR A 84 -13.63 -1.96 -16.59
N VAL A 85 -12.99 -3.02 -17.11
CA VAL A 85 -12.24 -2.98 -18.37
C VAL A 85 -12.98 -3.85 -19.38
N HIS A 86 -13.15 -3.34 -20.61
CA HIS A 86 -13.69 -4.17 -21.70
C HIS A 86 -12.56 -5.01 -22.29
N ILE A 87 -12.70 -6.34 -22.22
CA ILE A 87 -11.72 -7.28 -22.75
C ILE A 87 -12.36 -7.98 -23.95
N GLU A 88 -11.77 -7.77 -25.13
CA GLU A 88 -12.24 -8.38 -26.38
C GLU A 88 -12.10 -9.92 -26.37
N PRO A 89 -12.93 -10.65 -27.15
CA PRO A 89 -12.85 -12.10 -27.22
C PRO A 89 -11.44 -12.61 -27.54
N GLY A 90 -10.99 -13.58 -26.74
CA GLY A 90 -9.66 -14.20 -26.89
C GLY A 90 -8.48 -13.32 -26.50
N LYS A 91 -8.71 -12.12 -25.94
CA LYS A 91 -7.65 -11.25 -25.43
C LYS A 91 -7.38 -11.49 -23.95
N THR A 92 -6.14 -11.26 -23.56
CA THR A 92 -5.71 -11.18 -22.17
C THR A 92 -5.40 -9.72 -21.85
N PHE A 93 -5.84 -9.26 -20.67
CA PHE A 93 -5.57 -7.92 -20.19
C PHE A 93 -4.82 -8.00 -18.86
N THR A 94 -3.69 -7.32 -18.78
CA THR A 94 -2.94 -7.17 -17.53
C THR A 94 -3.57 -6.05 -16.72
N LEU A 95 -4.27 -6.41 -15.63
CA LEU A 95 -4.94 -5.42 -14.77
C LEU A 95 -3.93 -4.53 -14.03
N ALA A 96 -2.83 -5.11 -13.56
CA ALA A 96 -1.75 -4.37 -12.91
C ALA A 96 -0.43 -5.13 -13.04
N GLU A 97 0.62 -4.36 -13.19
CA GLU A 97 2.01 -4.80 -13.12
C GLU A 97 2.70 -3.88 -12.12
N ILE A 98 3.14 -4.45 -10.99
CA ILE A 98 3.59 -3.69 -9.83
C ILE A 98 5.03 -4.08 -9.53
N ASP A 99 5.91 -3.06 -9.46
CA ASP A 99 7.31 -3.25 -9.13
C ASP A 99 7.53 -3.36 -7.61
N GLY A 100 8.50 -4.19 -7.24
CA GLY A 100 8.93 -4.36 -5.85
C GLY A 100 8.10 -5.36 -5.06
N SER A 101 8.40 -5.48 -3.76
CA SER A 101 7.75 -6.43 -2.87
C SER A 101 6.43 -5.87 -2.32
N GLY A 102 5.41 -6.71 -2.29
CA GLY A 102 4.10 -6.38 -1.71
C GLY A 102 3.31 -7.63 -1.35
N ALA A 103 2.15 -7.43 -0.75
CA ALA A 103 1.19 -8.48 -0.43
C ALA A 103 -0.22 -8.03 -0.84
N ILE A 104 -0.96 -8.91 -1.50
CA ILE A 104 -2.38 -8.69 -1.78
C ILE A 104 -3.17 -9.04 -0.52
N GLN A 105 -3.76 -8.03 0.10
CA GLN A 105 -4.53 -8.19 1.34
C GLN A 105 -6.02 -8.43 1.09
N HIS A 106 -6.55 -7.99 -0.05
CA HIS A 106 -7.96 -8.07 -0.41
C HIS A 106 -8.14 -8.00 -1.92
N ILE A 107 -9.00 -8.88 -2.46
CA ILE A 107 -9.50 -8.84 -3.84
C ILE A 107 -11.02 -8.96 -3.76
N TRP A 108 -11.71 -8.11 -4.51
CA TRP A 108 -13.15 -8.15 -4.73
C TRP A 108 -13.41 -8.10 -6.24
#